data_AF-A0ABD6DDD4-F1
#
_entry.id   AF-A0ABD6DDD4-F1
#
_cell.length_a   1.000
_cell.length_b   1.000
_cell.length_c   1.000
_cell.angle_alpha   90.00
_cell.angle_beta   90.00
_cell.angle_gamma   90.00
#
_symmetry.space_group_name_H-M   'P 1'
#
loop_
_entity.id
_entity.type
_entity.pdbx_description
1 polymer ?
#
loop_
_entity_poly.entity_id
_entity_poly.type
_entity_poly.pdbx_seq_one_letter_code
_entity_poly.pdbx_strand_id
1 'polypeptide(L)'
;MATELRVLDDGAWISVDNQRRVPNSDIWPLAVTDFCPCETAHVVLEAFTDVGVDRDGVAVQAVGQCIDCGTEGALDWLAVGRVRDGAFYPYDPGALRARLEPGNNLR
;
A
#
# COMPACT_ATOMS: atom_id res chain seq x y z
N MET A 1 10.41 19.19 -8.50
CA MET A 1 10.56 18.98 -7.05
C MET A 1 10.58 17.48 -6.81
N ALA A 2 11.46 17.00 -5.95
CA ALA A 2 11.49 15.58 -5.57
C ALA A 2 10.58 15.40 -4.35
N THR A 3 9.71 14.39 -4.39
CA THR A 3 8.86 14.03 -3.26
C THR A 3 9.62 13.05 -2.37
N GLU A 4 9.69 13.35 -1.07
CA GLU A 4 10.35 12.49 -0.10
C GLU A 4 9.35 11.47 0.46
N LEU A 5 9.68 10.18 0.33
CA LEU A 5 8.89 9.08 0.86
C LEU A 5 9.65 8.32 1.92
N ARG A 6 8.96 7.92 2.99
CA ARG A 6 9.52 7.03 4.02
C ARG A 6 8.42 6.38 4.84
N VAL A 7 8.76 5.26 5.45
CA VAL A 7 7.99 4.63 6.52
C VAL A 7 8.27 5.35 7.85
N LEU A 8 7.24 5.59 8.66
CA LEU A 8 7.33 6.23 9.98
C LEU A 8 6.63 5.42 11.06
N ASP A 9 6.97 5.73 12.32
CA ASP A 9 6.29 5.25 13.53
C ASP A 9 6.12 3.72 13.54
N ASP A 10 7.24 3.00 13.37
CA ASP A 10 7.28 1.53 13.35
C ASP A 10 6.33 0.90 12.33
N GLY A 11 6.17 1.54 11.17
CA GLY A 11 5.32 1.04 10.09
C GLY A 11 3.88 1.52 10.15
N ALA A 12 3.52 2.40 11.08
CA ALA A 12 2.15 2.91 11.18
C ALA A 12 1.79 3.92 10.09
N TRP A 13 2.78 4.59 9.49
CA TRP A 13 2.53 5.64 8.50
C TRP A 13 3.48 5.60 7.30
N ILE A 14 2.93 5.85 6.12
CA ILE A 14 3.70 6.42 5.01
C ILE A 14 3.72 7.93 5.16
N SER A 15 4.93 8.47 5.19
CA SER A 15 5.18 9.90 5.11
C SER A 15 5.43 10.32 3.68
N VAL A 16 4.81 11.42 3.28
CA VAL A 16 5.10 12.13 2.03
C VAL A 16 5.44 13.57 2.36
N ASP A 17 6.62 14.02 1.94
CA ASP A 17 7.15 15.36 2.23
C ASP A 17 7.04 15.73 3.71
N ASN A 18 7.50 14.81 4.56
CA ASN A 18 7.52 14.94 6.01
C ASN A 18 6.14 14.99 6.70
N GLN A 19 5.07 14.60 6.02
CA GLN A 19 3.71 14.55 6.57
C GLN A 19 3.16 13.13 6.55
N ARG A 20 2.51 12.72 7.64
CA ARG A 20 1.74 11.47 7.73
C ARG A 20 0.58 11.50 6.73
N ARG A 21 0.58 10.61 5.73
CA ARG A 21 -0.41 10.61 4.65
C ARG A 21 -1.22 9.33 4.53
N VAL A 22 -0.60 8.17 4.70
CA VAL A 22 -1.29 6.86 4.59
C VAL A 22 -1.11 6.12 5.90
N PRO A 23 -2.18 5.86 6.67
CA PRO A 23 -2.11 5.02 7.86
C PRO A 23 -2.12 3.53 7.48
N ASN A 24 -1.56 2.68 8.33
CA ASN A 24 -1.72 1.22 8.20
C ASN A 24 -3.14 0.75 8.53
N SER A 25 -3.90 1.49 9.35
CA SER A 25 -5.23 1.09 9.82
C SER A 25 -6.33 1.03 8.77
N ASP A 26 -6.04 1.36 7.51
CA ASP A 26 -7.00 1.27 6.41
C ASP A 26 -7.22 -0.19 5.99
N ILE A 27 -8.43 -0.50 5.51
CA ILE A 27 -8.81 -1.80 4.97
C ILE A 27 -8.80 -1.71 3.44
N TRP A 28 -8.10 -2.64 2.80
CA TRP A 28 -7.90 -2.69 1.36
C TRP A 28 -8.60 -3.91 0.75
N PRO A 29 -9.65 -3.73 -0.07
CA PRO A 29 -10.23 -4.82 -0.85
C PRO A 29 -9.31 -5.18 -2.02
N LEU A 30 -8.79 -6.41 -2.03
CA LEU A 30 -7.87 -6.93 -3.04
C LEU A 30 -8.54 -8.02 -3.86
N ALA A 31 -8.55 -7.85 -5.19
CA ALA A 31 -9.16 -8.80 -6.13
C ALA A 31 -8.33 -10.08 -6.37
N VAL A 32 -7.19 -10.26 -5.69
CA VAL A 32 -6.19 -11.29 -6.05
C VAL A 32 -5.92 -12.25 -4.88
N THR A 33 -5.98 -13.55 -5.19
CA THR A 33 -6.07 -14.72 -4.29
C THR A 33 -4.73 -15.26 -3.79
N ASP A 34 -3.60 -14.61 -4.10
CA ASP A 34 -2.27 -15.11 -3.71
C ASP A 34 -1.97 -14.83 -2.23
N PHE A 35 -2.67 -13.87 -1.64
CA PHE A 35 -2.58 -13.59 -0.21
C PHE A 35 -3.38 -14.62 0.61
N CYS A 36 -4.60 -14.95 0.16
CA CYS A 36 -5.49 -15.90 0.81
C CYS A 36 -6.57 -16.42 -0.17
N PRO A 37 -7.35 -17.47 0.17
CA PRO A 37 -8.30 -18.09 -0.76
C PRO A 37 -9.61 -17.30 -0.97
N CYS A 38 -9.74 -16.08 -0.45
CA CYS A 38 -10.93 -15.25 -0.62
C CYS A 38 -11.04 -14.75 -2.07
N GLU A 39 -12.26 -14.71 -2.62
CA GLU A 39 -12.52 -14.10 -3.95
C GLU A 39 -12.14 -12.61 -3.98
N THR A 40 -12.40 -11.91 -2.88
CA THR A 40 -11.85 -10.59 -2.60
C THR A 40 -11.40 -10.61 -1.15
N ALA A 41 -10.12 -10.32 -0.92
CA ALA A 41 -9.55 -10.25 0.41
C ALA A 41 -9.67 -8.81 0.94
N HIS A 42 -10.38 -8.60 2.04
CA HIS A 42 -10.34 -7.31 2.75
C HIS A 42 -9.18 -7.34 3.73
N VAL A 43 -8.09 -6.65 3.39
CA VAL A 43 -6.84 -6.75 4.15
C VAL A 43 -6.63 -5.48 4.96
N VAL A 44 -6.53 -5.62 6.27
CA VAL A 44 -6.00 -4.55 7.13
C VAL A 44 -4.49 -4.61 7.09
N LEU A 45 -3.83 -3.46 6.92
CA LEU A 45 -2.37 -3.38 7.00
C LEU A 45 -1.97 -3.22 8.46
N GLU A 46 -0.99 -3.99 8.89
CA GLU A 46 -0.55 -3.99 10.28
C GLU A 46 0.75 -3.19 10.44
N ALA A 47 1.62 -3.22 9.44
CA ALA A 47 2.80 -2.36 9.39
C ALA A 47 3.33 -2.26 7.95
N PHE A 48 3.70 -1.05 7.53
CA PHE A 48 4.47 -0.85 6.31
C PHE A 48 5.93 -1.28 6.53
N THR A 49 6.49 -1.99 5.56
CA THR A 49 7.88 -2.45 5.57
C THR A 49 8.74 -1.70 4.55
N ASP A 50 8.12 -1.19 3.48
CA ASP A 50 8.82 -0.41 2.45
C ASP A 50 7.87 0.54 1.71
N VAL A 51 8.43 1.56 1.06
CA VAL A 51 7.71 2.49 0.17
C VAL A 51 8.58 2.91 -1.01
N GLY A 52 7.99 2.91 -2.20
CA GLY A 52 8.66 3.28 -3.44
C GLY A 52 7.76 4.01 -4.42
N VAL A 53 8.39 4.49 -5.50
CA VAL A 53 7.69 5.10 -6.65
C VAL A 53 7.95 4.28 -7.90
N ASP A 54 6.88 3.93 -8.62
CA ASP A 54 6.97 3.51 -10.03
C ASP A 54 6.24 4.54 -10.90
N ARG A 55 6.99 5.21 -11.77
CA ARG A 55 6.51 6.34 -12.60
C ARG A 55 5.89 7.45 -11.76
N ASP A 56 4.56 7.50 -11.66
CA ASP A 56 3.80 8.41 -10.81
C ASP A 56 3.13 7.70 -9.63
N GLY A 57 3.11 6.37 -9.59
CA GLY A 57 2.46 5.57 -8.56
C GLY A 57 3.33 5.44 -7.30
N VAL A 58 2.72 5.65 -6.13
CA VAL A 58 3.33 5.34 -4.84
C VAL A 58 2.84 3.98 -4.40
N ALA A 59 3.77 3.06 -4.16
CA ALA A 59 3.48 1.70 -3.73
C ALA A 59 4.20 1.38 -2.41
N VAL A 60 3.61 0.47 -1.64
CA VAL A 60 4.12 0.04 -0.34
C VAL A 60 4.25 -1.48 -0.28
N GLN A 61 5.22 -1.96 0.49
CA GLN A 61 5.18 -3.31 1.04
C GLN A 61 4.68 -3.23 2.48
N ALA A 62 3.98 -4.27 2.92
CA ALA A 62 3.42 -4.31 4.26
C ALA A 62 3.30 -5.74 4.78
N VAL A 63 3.05 -5.88 6.07
CA VAL A 63 2.39 -7.06 6.63
C VAL A 63 0.93 -6.72 6.92
N GLY A 64 0.04 -7.70 6.81
CA GLY A 64 -1.37 -7.50 7.06
C GLY A 64 -2.14 -8.78 7.32
N GLN A 65 -3.43 -8.61 7.58
CA GLN A 65 -4.37 -9.68 7.85
C GLN A 65 -5.63 -9.51 7.01
N CYS A 66 -6.08 -10.59 6.36
CA CYS A 66 -7.41 -10.63 5.75
C CYS A 66 -8.45 -10.76 6.86
N ILE A 67 -9.34 -9.78 6.98
CA ILE A 67 -10.38 -9.78 8.03
C ILE A 67 -11.52 -10.76 7.72
N ASP A 68 -11.62 -11.26 6.49
CA ASP A 68 -12.64 -12.23 6.09
C ASP A 68 -12.30 -13.66 6.53
N CYS A 69 -11.05 -14.09 6.31
CA CYS A 69 -10.61 -15.47 6.58
C CYS A 69 -9.52 -15.60 7.66
N GLY A 70 -9.01 -14.47 8.17
CA GLY A 70 -7.98 -14.43 9.21
C GLY A 70 -6.55 -14.70 8.74
N THR A 71 -6.32 -14.90 7.44
CA THR A 71 -4.96 -15.15 6.91
C THR A 71 -4.07 -13.93 7.13
N GLU A 72 -2.91 -14.15 7.75
CA GLU A 72 -1.86 -13.16 7.96
C GLU A 72 -0.70 -13.40 6.98
N GLY A 73 -0.04 -12.33 6.54
CA GLY A 73 1.09 -12.48 5.63
C GLY A 73 1.71 -11.17 5.18
N ALA A 74 2.80 -11.30 4.43
CA ALA A 74 3.40 -10.18 3.72
C ALA A 74 2.62 -9.85 2.46
N LEU A 75 2.36 -8.56 2.28
CA LEU A 75 1.89 -7.95 1.06
C LEU A 75 3.09 -7.28 0.39
N ASP A 76 3.33 -7.68 -0.85
CA ASP A 76 4.26 -6.97 -1.70
C ASP A 76 3.66 -5.63 -2.15
N TRP A 77 4.21 -5.02 -3.20
CA TRP A 77 3.83 -3.71 -3.71
C TRP A 77 2.31 -3.52 -3.96
N LEU A 78 1.69 -2.81 -3.03
CA LEU A 78 0.31 -2.30 -3.09
C LEU A 78 0.35 -0.81 -3.43
N ALA A 79 -0.36 -0.40 -4.48
CA ALA A 79 -0.48 1.01 -4.83
C ALA A 79 -1.40 1.74 -3.83
N VAL A 80 -0.87 2.75 -3.15
CA VAL A 80 -1.60 3.53 -2.13
C VAL A 80 -1.89 4.96 -2.57
N GLY A 81 -1.32 5.39 -3.69
CA GLY A 81 -1.56 6.71 -4.23
C GLY A 81 -0.68 7.00 -5.43
N ARG A 82 -0.57 8.28 -5.76
CA ARG A 82 0.30 8.78 -6.82
C ARG A 82 0.82 10.17 -6.52
N VAL A 83 1.96 10.53 -7.09
CA VAL A 83 2.52 11.88 -7.05
C VAL A 83 2.34 12.52 -8.42
N ARG A 84 1.70 13.69 -8.49
CA ARG A 84 1.58 14.50 -9.71
C ARG A 84 1.84 15.95 -9.39
N ASP A 85 2.69 16.58 -10.21
CA ASP A 85 3.06 18.00 -10.06
C ASP A 85 3.57 18.33 -8.64
N GLY A 86 4.28 17.38 -8.00
CA GLY A 86 4.81 17.53 -6.64
C GLY A 86 3.77 17.39 -5.53
N ALA A 87 2.54 17.00 -5.84
CA ALA A 87 1.49 16.75 -4.86
C ALA A 87 1.13 15.26 -4.81
N PHE A 88 0.94 14.76 -3.59
CA PHE A 88 0.47 13.40 -3.35
C PHE A 88 -1.06 13.33 -3.39
N TYR A 89 -1.57 12.33 -4.11
CA TYR A 89 -2.97 12.01 -4.23
C TYR A 89 -3.18 10.58 -3.72
N PRO A 90 -3.76 10.40 -2.52
CA PRO A 90 -4.04 9.07 -2.00
C PRO A 90 -5.09 8.38 -2.87
N TYR A 91 -4.95 7.07 -2.97
CA TYR A 91 -6.00 6.22 -3.50
C TYR A 91 -7.04 5.95 -2.41
N ASP A 92 -8.30 5.83 -2.82
CA ASP A 92 -9.36 5.37 -1.92
C ASP A 92 -9.02 3.94 -1.45
N PRO A 93 -8.80 3.73 -0.14
CA PRO A 93 -8.50 2.42 0.40
C PRO A 93 -9.68 1.45 0.27
N GLY A 94 -10.93 1.96 0.29
CA GLY A 94 -12.13 1.14 0.16
C GLY A 94 -12.48 0.75 -1.28
N ALA A 95 -11.76 1.26 -2.27
CA ALA A 95 -11.95 0.89 -3.66
C ALA A 95 -11.20 -0.41 -3.99
N LEU A 96 -11.87 -1.33 -4.69
CA LEU A 96 -11.27 -2.59 -5.14
C LEU A 96 -9.97 -2.33 -5.91
N ARG A 97 -8.89 -2.98 -5.47
CA ARG A 97 -7.58 -2.95 -6.13
C ARG A 97 -7.24 -4.31 -6.71
N ALA A 98 -6.88 -4.33 -8.00
CA ALA A 98 -5.98 -5.38 -8.48
C ALA A 98 -4.60 -5.11 -7.88
N ARG A 99 -3.91 -6.13 -7.37
CA ARG A 99 -2.49 -5.99 -7.03
C ARG A 99 -1.75 -5.53 -8.29
N LEU A 100 -0.76 -4.65 -8.13
CA LEU A 100 0.19 -4.39 -9.21
C LEU A 100 0.96 -5.69 -9.44
N GLU A 101 0.72 -6.37 -10.57
CA GLU A 101 1.61 -7.45 -11.00
C GLU A 101 3.06 -6.92 -11.04
N PRO A 102 4.09 -7.71 -10.66
CA PRO A 102 5.47 -7.27 -10.68
C PRO A 102 5.88 -6.84 -12.10
N GLY A 103 5.87 -5.52 -12.29
CA GLY A 103 6.13 -4.82 -13.54
C GLY A 103 7.30 -3.85 -13.40
N ASN A 104 8.44 -4.38 -12.98
CA ASN A 104 9.77 -4.01 -13.46
C ASN A 104 10.13 -2.50 -13.43
N ASN A 105 10.64 -2.05 -12.26
CA ASN A 105 11.55 -0.90 -12.01
C ASN A 105 11.12 -0.03 -10.80
N LEU A 106 10.77 -0.65 -9.67
CA LEU A 106 10.80 0.06 -8.39
C LEU A 106 12.27 0.19 -7.99
N ARG A 107 12.81 1.41 -8.02
CA ARG A 107 14.19 1.75 -7.64
C ARG A 107 14.17 2.78 -6.52
#